data_AF-A0A2D5GV99-F1
#
_entry.id   AF-A0A2D5GV99-F1
#
_cell.length_a   1.000
_cell.length_b   1.000
_cell.length_c   1.000
_cell.angle_alpha   90.00
_cell.angle_beta   90.00
_cell.angle_gamma   90.00
#
_symmetry.space_group_name_H-M   'P 1'
#
loop_
_entity.id
_entity.type
_entity.pdbx_description
1 polymer ?
#
loop_
_entity_poly.entity_id
_entity_poly.type
_entity_poly.pdbx_seq_one_letter_code
_entity_poly.pdbx_strand_id
1 'polypeptide(L)' 'MTQIMNLQNLAPKIQEEILFLPRVEQGRDSITERDLRQIVAVSDWKIQQRMWDQLKGHEG' A
#
# COMPACT_ATOMS: atom_id res chain seq x y z
N MET A 1 11.81 -8.82 -13.85
CA MET A 1 10.49 -8.19 -14.06
C MET A 1 10.50 -6.86 -13.36
N THR A 2 10.27 -5.78 -14.11
CA THR A 2 10.52 -4.40 -13.70
C THR A 2 9.47 -3.93 -12.69
N GLN A 3 9.95 -3.28 -11.63
CA GLN A 3 9.20 -2.94 -10.41
C GLN A 3 7.94 -2.07 -10.62
N ILE A 4 7.79 -1.45 -11.78
CA ILE A 4 6.62 -0.61 -12.12
C ILE A 4 5.38 -1.47 -12.48
N MET A 5 5.53 -2.76 -12.83
CA MET A 5 4.39 -3.63 -13.19
C MET A 5 3.51 -4.05 -12.00
N ASN A 6 4.02 -4.02 -10.76
CA ASN A 6 3.26 -4.49 -9.60
C ASN A 6 2.17 -3.53 -9.12
N LEU A 7 2.22 -2.25 -9.51
CA LEU A 7 1.15 -1.32 -9.15
C LEU A 7 -0.18 -1.71 -9.78
N GLN A 8 -0.19 -2.28 -10.99
CA GLN A 8 -1.42 -2.68 -11.70
C GLN A 8 -2.27 -3.73 -10.94
N ASN A 9 -1.67 -4.48 -10.01
CA ASN A 9 -2.36 -5.48 -9.22
C ASN A 9 -3.02 -4.90 -7.96
N LEU A 10 -2.68 -3.66 -7.57
CA LEU A 10 -3.35 -2.99 -6.46
C LEU A 10 -4.74 -2.50 -6.89
N ALA A 11 -5.68 -2.57 -5.96
CA ALA A 11 -6.99 -1.97 -6.10
C ALA A 11 -6.84 -0.48 -6.45
N PRO A 12 -7.61 0.07 -7.40
CA PRO A 12 -7.47 1.47 -7.83
C PRO A 12 -7.49 2.48 -6.68
N LYS A 13 -8.33 2.27 -5.66
CA LYS A 13 -8.38 3.10 -4.45
C LYS A 13 -7.04 3.19 -3.71
N ILE A 14 -6.32 2.07 -3.61
CA ILE A 14 -5.01 2.02 -2.93
C ILE A 14 -3.96 2.76 -3.74
N GLN A 15 -4.01 2.65 -5.08
CA GLN A 15 -3.12 3.41 -5.95
C GLN A 15 -3.31 4.92 -5.78
N GLU A 16 -4.56 5.40 -5.73
CA GLU A 16 -4.86 6.81 -5.47
C GLU A 16 -4.34 7.25 -4.11
N GLU A 17 -4.58 6.49 -3.05
CA GLU A 17 -4.10 6.85 -1.71
C GLU A 17 -2.57 6.90 -1.62
N ILE A 18 -1.85 5.99 -2.29
CA ILE A 18 -0.38 6.02 -2.38
C ILE A 18 0.11 7.33 -3.02
N LEU A 19 -0.57 7.85 -4.05
CA LEU A 19 -0.20 9.10 -4.70
C LEU A 19 -0.33 10.31 -3.76
N PHE A 20 -1.19 10.23 -2.75
CA PHE A 20 -1.47 11.30 -1.80
C PHE A 20 -0.95 11.02 -0.39
N LEU A 21 -0.10 10.00 -0.19
CA LEU A 21 0.49 9.74 1.11
C LEU A 21 1.30 10.96 1.59
N PRO A 22 1.14 11.36 2.86
CA PRO A 22 1.93 12.45 3.41
C PRO A 22 3.41 12.07 3.36
N ARG A 23 4.26 13.04 3.01
CA ARG A 23 5.70 12.84 3.05
C ARG A 23 6.11 12.61 4.50
N VAL A 24 6.83 11.51 4.76
CA VAL A 24 7.41 11.28 6.09
C VAL A 24 8.58 12.25 6.27
N GLU A 25 8.41 13.27 7.12
CA GLU A 25 9.43 14.31 7.35
C GLU A 25 10.39 13.95 8.48
N GLN A 26 9.99 13.10 9.45
CA GLN A 26 10.82 12.52 10.50
C GLN A 26 10.27 11.15 10.94
N GLY A 27 11.12 10.16 11.17
CA GLY A 27 10.73 8.80 11.59
C GLY A 27 11.03 7.70 10.55
N ARG A 28 10.69 6.44 10.87
CA ARG A 28 10.67 5.34 9.89
C ARG A 28 9.46 5.51 8.98
N ASP A 29 9.59 5.18 7.69
CA ASP A 29 8.44 5.13 6.77
C ASP A 29 7.31 4.31 7.40
N SER A 30 6.10 4.90 7.48
CA SER A 30 4.92 4.26 8.06
C SER A 30 4.43 3.08 7.21
N ILE A 31 4.74 3.08 5.91
CA ILE A 31 4.37 2.03 4.96
C ILE A 31 5.58 1.72 4.09
N THR A 32 6.06 0.47 4.13
CA THR A 32 7.22 0.04 3.35
C THR A 32 6.82 -0.74 2.09
N GLU A 33 7.76 -0.88 1.14
CA GLU A 33 7.57 -1.75 -0.03
C GLU A 33 7.23 -3.19 0.35
N ARG A 34 7.78 -3.68 1.47
CA ARG A 34 7.50 -5.03 1.97
C ARG A 34 6.05 -5.20 2.38
N ASP A 35 5.46 -4.17 2.99
CA ASP A 35 4.05 -4.19 3.40
C ASP A 35 3.15 -4.16 2.15
N LEU A 36 3.48 -3.31 1.19
CA LEU A 36 2.79 -3.26 -0.11
C LEU A 36 2.86 -4.59 -0.86
N ARG A 37 3.99 -5.29 -0.83
CA ARG A 37 4.16 -6.58 -1.50
C ARG A 37 3.17 -7.65 -1.02
N GLN A 38 2.81 -7.62 0.26
CA GLN A 38 1.81 -8.56 0.81
C GLN A 38 0.41 -8.25 0.29
N ILE A 39 0.07 -6.97 0.14
CA ILE A 39 -1.22 -6.53 -0.43
C ILE A 39 -1.30 -6.88 -1.92
N VAL A 40 -0.26 -6.56 -2.69
CA VAL A 40 -0.15 -6.85 -4.13
C VAL A 40 -0.35 -8.34 -4.44
N ALA A 41 0.08 -9.24 -3.53
CA ALA A 41 -0.03 -10.68 -3.72
C ALA A 41 -1.47 -11.22 -3.62
N VAL A 42 -2.43 -10.42 -3.13
CA VAL A 42 -3.83 -10.82 -2.96
C VAL A 42 -4.64 -10.41 -4.19
N SER A 43 -5.34 -11.34 -4.83
CA SER A 43 -6.13 -11.03 -6.04
C SER A 43 -7.47 -10.33 -5.77
N ASP A 44 -8.03 -10.44 -4.55
CA ASP A 44 -9.29 -9.81 -4.17
C ASP A 44 -9.06 -8.38 -3.66
N TRP A 45 -9.57 -7.39 -4.40
CA TRP A 45 -9.47 -5.97 -4.06
C TRP A 45 -10.13 -5.59 -2.73
N LYS A 46 -11.21 -6.25 -2.31
CA LYS A 46 -11.83 -5.96 -1.00
C LYS A 46 -10.92 -6.40 0.13
N ILE A 47 -10.20 -7.52 -0.04
CA ILE A 47 -9.21 -7.98 0.94
C ILE A 47 -8.01 -7.03 0.94
N GLN A 48 -7.52 -6.63 -0.23
CA GLN A 48 -6.46 -5.63 -0.32
C GLN A 48 -6.80 -4.33 0.42
N GLN A 49 -8.03 -3.80 0.24
CA GLN A 49 -8.48 -2.59 0.93
C GLN A 49 -8.51 -2.76 2.45
N ARG A 50 -8.97 -3.91 2.96
CA ARG A 50 -8.94 -4.18 4.41
C ARG A 50 -7.52 -4.24 4.96
N MET A 51 -6.60 -4.89 4.25
CA MET A 51 -5.19 -4.93 4.65
C MET A 51 -4.56 -3.54 4.61
N TRP A 52 -4.89 -2.73 3.60
CA TRP A 52 -4.46 -1.35 3.49
C TRP A 52 -4.96 -0.47 4.64
N ASP A 53 -6.24 -0.58 5.01
CA ASP A 53 -6.80 0.15 6.15
C ASP A 53 -6.16 -0.29 7.49
N GLN A 54 -5.80 -1.57 7.63
CA GLN A 54 -5.05 -2.06 8.80
C GLN A 54 -3.63 -1.49 8.87
N LEU A 55 -2.92 -1.40 7.73
CA LEU A 55 -1.59 -0.79 7.69
C LEU A 55 -1.62 0.68 8.11
N LYS A 56 -2.59 1.46 7.62
CA LYS A 56 -2.78 2.86 8.04
C LYS A 56 -3.19 2.98 9.51
N GLY A 57 -3.97 2.03 10.03
CA GLY A 57 -4.42 2.05 11.43
C GLY A 57 -3.31 1.78 12.47
N HIS A 58 -2.11 1.37 12.04
CA HIS A 58 -0.92 1.25 12.90
C HIS A 58 -0.15 2.59 13.03
N GLU A 59 -0.74 3.72 12.63
CA GLU A 59 -0.27 5.09 12.91
C GLU A 59 -0.53 5.50 14.37
N GLY A 60 -0.01 4.72 15.32
CA GLY A 60 0.00 5.02 16.76
C GLY A 60 1.34 5.51 17.25
#